data_AF-A0A3S3NLM1-F1
#
_entry.id   AF-A0A3S3NLM1-F1
#
_cell.length_a   1.000
_cell.length_b   1.000
_cell.length_c   1.000
_cell.angle_alpha   90.00
_cell.angle_beta   90.00
_cell.angle_gamma   90.00
#
_symmetry.space_group_name_H-M   'P 1'
#
loop_
_entity.id
_entity.type
_entity.pdbx_description
1 polymer ?
#
loop_
_entity_poly.entity_id
_entity_poly.type
_entity_poly.pdbx_seq_one_letter_code
_entity_poly.pdbx_strand_id
1 'polypeptide(L)'
;MNGRCERGAKRGQNGAIGEQLNELQLINSMYPNQVTVSDRSLEAVLAGDEDAVSECIAIHEHPVEFCFLSLANKAEIYFTLPEKYPHSAPLNAFVRLTDSELSSAQSKQLQCELNERIARHIASANAHFVDVFSVIKLIEDWQSEEKPRNTHSTNASVASNEKRPNLSRIWIFSHHIYSNTKRKDIVDRAKQLSLSGFSRPGKPGVDHVYH
;
A
#
# COMPACT_ATOMS: atom_id res chain seq x y z
N MET A 1 19.78 -29.54 -24.39
CA MET A 1 19.45 -28.13 -24.70
C MET A 1 18.51 -27.51 -23.65
N ASN A 2 18.76 -27.69 -22.34
CA ASN A 2 17.82 -27.25 -21.28
C ASN A 2 18.27 -26.04 -20.44
N GLY A 3 19.45 -25.45 -20.69
CA GLY A 3 20.02 -24.41 -19.80
C GLY A 3 19.69 -22.94 -20.15
N ARG A 4 18.77 -22.65 -21.06
CA ARG A 4 18.48 -21.25 -21.50
C ARG A 4 17.16 -20.70 -20.93
N CYS A 5 16.17 -21.54 -20.63
CA CYS A 5 14.90 -21.09 -20.04
C CYS A 5 15.02 -20.75 -18.55
N GLU A 6 15.77 -21.52 -17.76
CA GLU A 6 15.87 -21.31 -16.30
C GLU A 6 16.56 -20.00 -15.91
N ARG A 7 17.52 -19.54 -16.71
CA ARG A 7 18.23 -18.27 -16.48
C ARG A 7 17.36 -17.03 -16.75
N GLY A 8 16.37 -17.15 -17.63
CA GLY A 8 15.39 -16.08 -17.88
C GLY A 8 14.37 -15.97 -16.75
N ALA A 9 13.93 -17.11 -16.21
CA ALA A 9 12.97 -17.17 -15.10
C ALA A 9 13.55 -16.56 -13.81
N LYS A 10 14.76 -16.95 -13.40
CA LYS A 10 15.41 -16.40 -12.19
C LYS A 10 15.66 -14.88 -12.29
N ARG A 11 15.95 -14.37 -13.49
CA ARG A 11 16.19 -12.93 -13.70
C ARG A 11 14.91 -12.10 -13.65
N GLY A 12 13.77 -12.69 -14.04
CA GLY A 12 12.44 -12.08 -13.90
C GLY A 12 11.91 -12.15 -12.47
N GLN A 13 12.11 -13.28 -11.78
CA GLN A 13 11.74 -13.46 -10.36
C GLN A 13 12.48 -12.46 -9.46
N ASN A 14 13.81 -12.31 -9.64
CA ASN A 14 14.59 -11.32 -8.88
C ASN A 14 14.15 -9.86 -9.16
N GLY A 15 13.58 -9.57 -10.33
CA GLY A 15 13.03 -8.25 -10.64
C GLY A 15 11.69 -7.99 -9.95
N ALA A 16 10.81 -9.00 -9.92
CA ALA A 16 9.50 -8.90 -9.31
C ALA A 16 9.58 -8.74 -7.79
N ILE A 17 10.40 -9.54 -7.10
CA ILE A 17 10.58 -9.40 -5.63
C ILE A 17 11.16 -8.02 -5.26
N GLY A 18 12.10 -7.49 -6.04
CA GLY A 18 12.61 -6.13 -5.81
C GLY A 18 11.51 -5.07 -5.92
N GLU A 19 10.60 -5.19 -6.89
CA GLU A 19 9.45 -4.29 -7.03
C GLU A 19 8.46 -4.43 -5.85
N GLN A 20 8.21 -5.65 -5.38
CA GLN A 20 7.37 -5.93 -4.21
C GLN A 20 7.92 -5.30 -2.93
N LEU A 21 9.21 -5.48 -2.66
CA LEU A 21 9.86 -4.92 -1.48
C LEU A 21 9.86 -3.38 -1.51
N ASN A 22 10.10 -2.80 -2.69
CA ASN A 22 10.00 -1.34 -2.86
C ASN A 22 8.59 -0.83 -2.57
N GLU A 23 7.56 -1.53 -3.03
CA GLU A 23 6.17 -1.18 -2.73
C GLU A 23 5.86 -1.32 -1.24
N LEU A 24 6.30 -2.40 -0.59
CA LEU A 24 6.12 -2.61 0.83
C LEU A 24 6.79 -1.50 1.67
N GLN A 25 8.04 -1.13 1.34
CA GLN A 25 8.75 -0.03 1.99
C GLN A 25 8.04 1.31 1.78
N LEU A 26 7.49 1.54 0.58
CA LEU A 26 6.69 2.73 0.28
C LEU A 26 5.45 2.81 1.17
N ILE A 27 4.69 1.72 1.27
CA ILE A 27 3.49 1.66 2.12
C ILE A 27 3.87 1.86 3.59
N ASN A 28 4.96 1.28 4.07
CA ASN A 28 5.44 1.49 5.44
C ASN A 28 5.87 2.95 5.70
N SER A 29 6.50 3.61 4.72
CA SER A 29 6.82 5.04 4.82
C SER A 29 5.58 5.92 4.79
N MET A 30 4.56 5.53 4.04
CA MET A 30 3.29 6.24 3.90
C MET A 30 2.39 6.15 5.14
N TYR A 31 2.39 4.97 5.75
CA TYR A 31 1.55 4.60 6.87
C TYR A 31 2.42 3.99 7.98
N PRO A 32 3.23 4.82 8.66
CA PRO A 32 4.09 4.34 9.74
C PRO A 32 3.26 3.61 10.80
N ASN A 33 3.76 2.48 11.28
CA ASN A 33 3.14 1.63 12.31
C ASN A 33 1.81 0.96 11.92
N GLN A 34 1.41 1.00 10.64
CA GLN A 34 0.22 0.31 10.15
C GLN A 34 0.55 -0.96 9.37
N VAL A 35 1.82 -1.17 9.01
CA VAL A 35 2.27 -2.38 8.33
C VAL A 35 2.86 -3.33 9.35
N THR A 36 2.39 -4.57 9.37
CA THR A 36 2.98 -5.67 10.15
C THR A 36 3.28 -6.83 9.23
N VAL A 37 4.40 -7.51 9.49
CA VAL A 37 4.88 -8.66 8.70
C VAL A 37 5.20 -9.78 9.68
N SER A 38 5.05 -11.03 9.23
CA SER A 38 5.42 -12.20 10.04
C SER A 38 6.82 -12.73 9.69
N ASP A 39 7.34 -12.34 8.53
CA ASP A 39 8.64 -12.77 8.03
C ASP A 39 9.74 -11.83 8.54
N ARG A 40 10.74 -12.41 9.22
CA ARG A 40 11.88 -11.69 9.78
C ARG A 40 12.73 -10.96 8.74
N SER A 41 12.83 -11.49 7.52
CA SER A 41 13.54 -10.83 6.43
C SER A 41 12.80 -9.57 5.98
N LEU A 42 11.47 -9.61 5.93
CA LEU A 42 10.64 -8.45 5.63
C LEU A 42 10.68 -7.42 6.79
N GLU A 43 10.74 -7.88 8.05
CA GLU A 43 10.91 -6.98 9.20
C GLU A 43 12.22 -6.17 9.09
N ALA A 44 13.33 -6.81 8.72
CA ALA A 44 14.61 -6.13 8.52
C ALA A 44 14.55 -5.11 7.38
N VAL A 45 13.87 -5.46 6.28
CA VAL A 45 13.61 -4.55 5.15
C VAL A 45 12.80 -3.32 5.59
N LEU A 46 11.78 -3.52 6.43
CA LEU A 46 10.95 -2.42 6.95
C LEU A 46 11.67 -1.57 8.00
N ALA A 47 12.61 -2.15 8.74
CA ALA A 47 13.46 -1.45 9.70
C ALA A 47 14.52 -0.56 9.03
N GLY A 48 14.71 -0.68 7.70
CA GLY A 48 15.63 0.15 6.93
C GLY A 48 17.08 -0.32 6.96
N ASP A 49 17.31 -1.62 7.19
CA ASP A 49 18.64 -2.22 7.04
C ASP A 49 19.06 -2.19 5.55
N GLU A 50 20.21 -1.58 5.27
CA GLU A 50 20.72 -1.36 3.91
C GLU A 50 21.00 -2.66 3.16
N ASP A 51 21.41 -3.72 3.87
CA ASP A 51 21.75 -5.02 3.28
C ASP A 51 20.54 -5.96 3.21
N ALA A 52 19.53 -5.73 4.05
CA ALA A 52 18.37 -6.62 4.18
C ALA A 52 17.56 -6.76 2.88
N VAL A 53 17.50 -5.74 2.03
CA VAL A 53 16.81 -5.84 0.73
C VAL A 53 17.52 -6.84 -0.19
N SER A 54 18.85 -6.76 -0.26
CA SER A 54 19.65 -7.66 -1.10
C SER A 54 19.63 -9.09 -0.58
N GLU A 55 19.69 -9.25 0.75
CA GLU A 55 19.57 -10.55 1.41
C GLU A 55 18.19 -11.17 1.21
N CYS A 56 17.12 -10.39 1.42
CA CYS A 56 15.75 -10.83 1.19
C CYS A 56 15.54 -11.28 -0.27
N ILE A 57 15.99 -10.50 -1.26
CA ILE A 57 15.91 -10.90 -2.68
C ILE A 57 16.63 -12.22 -2.95
N ALA A 58 17.73 -12.51 -2.25
CA ALA A 58 18.50 -13.73 -2.45
C ALA A 58 17.86 -14.99 -1.85
N ILE A 59 17.05 -14.83 -0.79
CA ILE A 59 16.50 -15.95 0.00
C ILE A 59 14.98 -16.13 -0.15
N HIS A 60 14.25 -15.13 -0.67
CA HIS A 60 12.79 -15.12 -0.63
C HIS A 60 12.20 -16.02 -1.72
N GLU A 61 11.69 -17.18 -1.34
CA GLU A 61 11.10 -18.20 -2.24
C GLU A 61 9.55 -18.23 -2.18
N HIS A 62 8.94 -17.41 -1.32
CA HIS A 62 7.51 -17.43 -1.06
C HIS A 62 6.82 -16.14 -1.54
N PRO A 63 5.48 -16.08 -1.59
CA PRO A 63 4.76 -14.82 -1.77
C PRO A 63 5.08 -13.85 -0.63
N VAL A 64 5.20 -12.56 -0.92
CA VAL A 64 5.36 -11.53 0.12
C VAL A 64 4.02 -11.33 0.81
N GLU A 65 3.97 -11.57 2.12
CA GLU A 65 2.76 -11.47 2.93
C GLU A 65 2.90 -10.43 4.03
N PHE A 66 1.91 -9.55 4.16
CA PHE A 66 1.88 -8.54 5.21
C PHE A 66 0.44 -8.17 5.56
N CYS A 67 0.28 -7.61 6.75
CA CYS A 67 -0.98 -7.07 7.23
C CYS A 67 -0.91 -5.54 7.29
N PHE A 68 -1.97 -4.89 6.86
CA PHE A 68 -2.18 -3.45 6.99
C PHE A 68 -3.32 -3.18 7.98
N LEU A 69 -3.00 -2.43 9.02
CA LEU A 69 -3.94 -1.94 10.02
C LEU A 69 -4.52 -0.61 9.53
N SER A 70 -5.83 -0.57 9.26
CA SER A 70 -6.46 0.67 8.81
C SER A 70 -6.39 1.77 9.88
N LEU A 71 -6.30 3.04 9.44
CA LEU A 71 -6.19 4.23 10.30
C LEU A 71 -7.21 4.35 11.46
N ALA A 72 -8.38 3.71 11.33
CA ALA A 72 -9.38 3.67 12.41
C ALA A 72 -9.24 2.46 13.36
N ASN A 73 -8.24 1.59 13.15
CA ASN A 73 -7.99 0.31 13.84
C ASN A 73 -9.20 -0.65 13.88
N LYS A 74 -10.17 -0.45 12.98
CA LYS A 74 -11.41 -1.22 12.88
C LYS A 74 -11.38 -2.28 11.76
N ALA A 75 -10.27 -2.35 11.03
CA ALA A 75 -10.08 -3.31 9.95
C ALA A 75 -8.60 -3.69 9.81
N GLU A 76 -8.36 -4.98 9.60
CA GLU A 76 -7.08 -5.56 9.23
C GLU A 76 -7.17 -6.07 7.79
N ILE A 77 -6.19 -5.72 6.97
CA ILE A 77 -6.12 -6.12 5.56
C ILE A 77 -4.92 -7.00 5.39
N TYR A 78 -5.10 -8.21 4.89
CA TYR A 78 -4.01 -9.13 4.62
C TYR A 78 -3.73 -9.10 3.13
N PHE A 79 -2.48 -8.83 2.78
CA PHE A 79 -1.99 -8.83 1.42
C PHE A 79 -1.10 -10.04 1.20
N THR A 80 -1.27 -10.69 0.06
CA THR A 80 -0.38 -11.73 -0.46
C THR A 80 0.04 -11.31 -1.87
N LEU A 81 1.33 -11.06 -2.06
CA LEU A 81 1.92 -10.70 -3.36
C LEU A 81 2.57 -11.93 -3.97
N PRO A 82 1.99 -12.54 -5.02
CA PRO A 82 2.59 -13.70 -5.67
C PRO A 82 3.94 -13.37 -6.30
N GLU A 83 4.80 -14.36 -6.51
CA GLU A 83 6.14 -14.18 -7.09
C GLU A 83 6.20 -13.39 -8.41
N LYS A 84 5.11 -13.43 -9.20
CA LYS A 84 5.02 -12.75 -10.51
C LYS A 84 4.31 -11.40 -10.45
N TYR A 85 3.89 -10.95 -9.28
CA TYR A 85 3.34 -9.62 -9.08
C TYR A 85 4.49 -8.58 -9.08
N PRO A 86 4.34 -7.39 -9.70
CA PRO A 86 3.14 -6.88 -10.35
C PRO A 86 2.98 -7.26 -11.84
N HIS A 87 3.91 -8.02 -12.42
CA HIS A 87 3.99 -8.19 -13.88
C HIS A 87 2.90 -9.07 -14.49
N SER A 88 2.69 -10.28 -13.97
CA SER A 88 1.84 -11.28 -14.63
C SER A 88 0.93 -12.07 -13.68
N ALA A 89 0.91 -11.71 -12.40
CA ALA A 89 -0.04 -12.23 -11.43
C ALA A 89 -0.60 -11.07 -10.59
N PRO A 90 -1.93 -11.01 -10.36
CA PRO A 90 -2.50 -10.00 -9.49
C PRO A 90 -2.15 -10.28 -8.02
N LEU A 91 -2.13 -9.25 -7.19
CA LEU A 91 -2.10 -9.41 -5.74
C LEU A 91 -3.39 -10.07 -5.25
N ASN A 92 -3.35 -10.69 -4.07
CA ASN A 92 -4.54 -11.08 -3.33
C ASN A 92 -4.65 -10.23 -2.06
N ALA A 93 -5.87 -9.84 -1.72
CA ALA A 93 -6.14 -9.12 -0.49
C ALA A 93 -7.50 -9.54 0.11
N PHE A 94 -7.55 -9.66 1.43
CA PHE A 94 -8.79 -9.86 2.16
C PHE A 94 -8.82 -9.04 3.44
N VAL A 95 -10.02 -8.65 3.86
CA VAL A 95 -10.26 -7.83 5.04
C VAL A 95 -10.92 -8.65 6.14
N ARG A 96 -10.46 -8.39 7.36
CA ARG A 96 -11.08 -8.77 8.62
C ARG A 96 -11.51 -7.52 9.36
N LEU A 97 -12.80 -7.37 9.62
CA LEU A 97 -13.29 -6.28 10.46
C LEU A 97 -13.05 -6.62 11.93
N THR A 98 -12.47 -5.68 12.66
CA THR A 98 -12.15 -5.78 14.09
C THR A 98 -12.98 -4.84 14.94
N ASP A 99 -13.95 -4.15 14.34
CA ASP A 99 -14.82 -3.20 15.02
C ASP A 99 -15.71 -3.89 16.06
N SER A 100 -15.40 -3.67 17.33
CA SER A 100 -16.15 -4.21 18.47
C SER A 100 -17.54 -3.59 18.64
N GLU A 101 -17.83 -2.48 17.96
CA GLU A 101 -19.13 -1.81 18.03
C GLU A 101 -20.19 -2.47 17.12
N LEU A 102 -19.77 -3.32 16.18
CA LEU A 102 -20.67 -4.01 15.27
C LEU A 102 -21.16 -5.33 15.87
N SER A 103 -22.43 -5.66 15.65
CA SER A 103 -22.90 -7.03 15.92
C SER A 103 -22.20 -8.04 15.01
N SER A 104 -22.11 -9.29 15.45
CA SER A 104 -21.52 -10.39 14.66
C SER A 104 -22.14 -10.52 13.26
N ALA A 105 -23.46 -10.32 13.14
CA ALA A 105 -24.17 -10.35 11.87
C ALA A 105 -23.80 -9.17 10.96
N GLN A 106 -23.76 -7.94 11.50
CA GLN A 106 -23.36 -6.74 10.74
C GLN A 106 -21.90 -6.83 10.29
N SER A 107 -21.00 -7.22 11.19
CA SER A 107 -19.57 -7.39 10.89
C SER A 107 -19.38 -8.40 9.76
N LYS A 108 -20.06 -9.55 9.81
CA LYS A 108 -20.02 -10.54 8.73
C LYS A 108 -20.55 -10.00 7.41
N GLN A 109 -21.68 -9.29 7.43
CA GLN A 109 -22.28 -8.71 6.22
C GLN A 109 -21.34 -7.70 5.55
N LEU A 110 -20.84 -6.72 6.31
CA LEU A 110 -19.94 -5.69 5.81
C LEU A 110 -18.60 -6.28 5.36
N GLN A 111 -18.07 -7.27 6.07
CA GLN A 111 -16.87 -7.99 5.67
C GLN A 111 -17.06 -8.73 4.34
N CYS A 112 -18.20 -9.40 4.13
CA CYS A 112 -18.52 -10.04 2.85
C CYS A 112 -18.59 -9.00 1.72
N GLU A 113 -19.33 -7.91 1.91
CA GLU A 113 -19.46 -6.83 0.92
C GLU A 113 -18.11 -6.21 0.56
N LEU A 114 -17.28 -5.92 1.55
CA LEU A 114 -15.97 -5.31 1.33
C LEU A 114 -15.00 -6.26 0.63
N ASN A 115 -14.97 -7.55 1.02
CA ASN A 115 -14.17 -8.56 0.34
C ASN A 115 -14.60 -8.76 -1.11
N GLU A 116 -15.90 -8.72 -1.41
CA GLU A 116 -16.40 -8.75 -2.78
C GLU A 116 -15.99 -7.50 -3.57
N ARG A 117 -16.01 -6.31 -2.95
CA ARG A 117 -15.56 -5.05 -3.58
C ARG A 117 -14.07 -5.10 -3.91
N ILE A 118 -13.25 -5.63 -3.00
CA ILE A 118 -11.81 -5.82 -3.21
C ILE A 118 -11.55 -6.85 -4.31
N ALA A 119 -12.21 -8.00 -4.25
CA ALA A 119 -12.08 -9.04 -5.28
C ALA A 119 -12.44 -8.51 -6.67
N ARG A 120 -13.51 -7.71 -6.78
CA ARG A 120 -13.90 -7.05 -8.04
C ARG A 120 -12.87 -6.01 -8.52
N HIS A 121 -12.29 -5.24 -7.61
CA HIS A 121 -11.25 -4.26 -7.94
C HIS A 121 -10.00 -4.95 -8.49
N ILE A 122 -9.54 -6.00 -7.81
CA ILE A 122 -8.40 -6.82 -8.22
C ILE A 122 -8.68 -7.54 -9.55
N ALA A 123 -9.88 -8.11 -9.72
CA ALA A 123 -10.27 -8.85 -10.93
C ALA A 123 -10.70 -7.95 -12.11
N SER A 124 -10.63 -6.62 -11.95
CA SER A 124 -10.99 -5.68 -13.02
C SER A 124 -10.09 -5.89 -14.25
N ALA A 125 -10.53 -5.44 -15.43
CA ALA A 125 -9.78 -5.61 -16.69
C ALA A 125 -8.35 -5.01 -16.66
N ASN A 126 -8.06 -4.20 -15.64
CA ASN A 126 -6.76 -3.60 -15.36
C ASN A 126 -6.04 -4.27 -14.17
N ALA A 127 -6.26 -5.56 -13.91
CA ALA A 127 -5.70 -6.30 -12.78
C ALA A 127 -4.18 -6.15 -12.61
N HIS A 128 -3.43 -6.03 -13.71
CA HIS A 128 -1.98 -5.80 -13.71
C HIS A 128 -1.55 -4.40 -13.27
N PHE A 129 -2.50 -3.46 -13.15
CA PHE A 129 -2.30 -2.11 -12.64
C PHE A 129 -2.81 -1.93 -11.22
N VAL A 130 -3.39 -2.98 -10.62
CA VAL A 130 -3.88 -2.93 -9.25
C VAL A 130 -2.68 -3.07 -8.32
N ASP A 131 -2.41 -2.01 -7.57
CA ASP A 131 -1.35 -1.96 -6.57
C ASP A 131 -1.92 -2.00 -5.14
N VAL A 132 -1.06 -2.29 -4.16
CA VAL A 132 -1.42 -2.35 -2.73
C VAL A 132 -2.07 -1.03 -2.31
N PHE A 133 -1.50 0.09 -2.77
CA PHE A 133 -2.02 1.41 -2.47
C PHE A 133 -3.46 1.61 -2.95
N SER A 134 -3.81 1.16 -4.15
CA SER A 134 -5.16 1.28 -4.70
C SER A 134 -6.20 0.51 -3.87
N VAL A 135 -5.80 -0.63 -3.30
CA VAL A 135 -6.66 -1.42 -2.39
C VAL A 135 -6.81 -0.73 -1.05
N ILE A 136 -5.73 -0.19 -0.47
CA ILE A 136 -5.79 0.60 0.76
C ILE A 136 -6.75 1.78 0.56
N LYS A 137 -6.60 2.51 -0.55
CA LYS A 137 -7.46 3.66 -0.88
C LYS A 137 -8.93 3.25 -1.02
N LEU A 138 -9.22 2.15 -1.71
CA LEU A 138 -10.58 1.63 -1.84
C LEU A 138 -11.25 1.41 -0.48
N ILE A 139 -10.48 0.94 0.51
CA ILE A 139 -10.97 0.67 1.86
C ILE A 139 -11.13 1.98 2.65
N GLU A 140 -10.18 2.91 2.53
CA GLU A 140 -10.32 4.25 3.11
C GLU A 140 -11.56 4.98 2.58
N ASP A 141 -11.80 4.92 1.26
CA ASP A 141 -12.97 5.50 0.60
C ASP A 141 -14.26 4.84 1.12
N TRP A 142 -14.30 3.51 1.21
CA TRP A 142 -15.43 2.77 1.79
C TRP A 142 -15.72 3.18 3.24
N GLN A 143 -14.69 3.32 4.08
CA GLN A 143 -14.86 3.77 5.47
C GLN A 143 -15.39 5.20 5.56
N SER A 144 -15.00 6.07 4.62
CA SER A 144 -15.54 7.43 4.53
C SER A 144 -17.00 7.45 4.05
N GLU A 145 -17.39 6.53 3.17
CA GLU A 145 -18.77 6.35 2.69
C GLU A 145 -19.70 5.75 3.75
N GLU A 146 -19.19 4.88 4.63
CA GLU A 146 -20.02 4.18 5.61
C GLU A 146 -20.29 4.98 6.90
N LYS A 147 -19.35 5.85 7.31
CA LYS A 147 -19.54 6.79 8.44
C LYS A 147 -20.82 7.65 8.36
N PRO A 148 -21.22 8.20 7.20
CA PRO A 148 -22.50 8.92 7.07
C PRO A 148 -23.74 8.01 7.01
N ARG A 149 -23.59 6.69 6.81
CA ARG A 149 -24.72 5.75 6.73
C ARG A 149 -25.25 5.30 8.09
N ASN A 150 -24.40 5.35 9.12
CA ASN A 150 -24.74 4.91 10.48
C ASN A 150 -25.25 6.04 11.40
N THR A 151 -25.37 7.28 10.90
CA THR A 151 -25.98 8.40 11.65
C THR A 151 -27.49 8.47 11.42
N HIS A 152 -28.21 7.40 11.77
CA HIS A 152 -29.61 7.50 12.16
C HIS A 152 -29.74 7.11 13.64
N SER A 153 -29.16 7.94 14.50
CA SER A 153 -29.70 8.19 15.83
C SER A 153 -29.34 9.61 16.27
N THR A 154 -30.40 10.32 16.62
CA THR A 154 -30.51 11.64 17.23
C THR A 154 -29.38 12.00 18.19
N ASN A 155 -28.64 13.08 17.92
CA ASN A 155 -28.72 14.32 18.69
C ASN A 155 -27.66 15.33 18.23
N ALA A 156 -28.12 16.54 17.94
CA ALA A 156 -27.28 17.70 17.78
C ALA A 156 -26.52 18.00 19.08
N SER A 157 -25.19 18.11 19.03
CA SER A 157 -24.47 19.01 19.93
C SER A 157 -23.10 19.42 19.38
N VAL A 158 -23.04 20.71 19.07
CA VAL A 158 -21.96 21.68 19.30
C VAL A 158 -20.56 21.38 18.74
N ALA A 159 -20.24 22.18 17.72
CA ALA A 159 -18.94 22.39 17.13
C ALA A 159 -17.84 22.71 18.17
N SER A 160 -16.73 21.98 18.09
CA SER A 160 -15.41 22.46 18.51
C SER A 160 -14.56 22.64 17.25
N ASN A 161 -14.42 23.90 16.86
CA ASN A 161 -13.61 24.34 15.74
C ASN A 161 -12.13 24.36 16.17
N GLU A 162 -11.52 23.20 16.34
CA GLU A 162 -10.06 23.11 16.30
C GLU A 162 -9.65 23.12 14.84
N LYS A 163 -9.04 24.23 14.40
CA LYS A 163 -8.36 24.33 13.11
C LYS A 163 -7.21 23.33 13.09
N ARG A 164 -7.51 22.07 12.79
CA ARG A 164 -6.51 21.10 12.32
C ARG A 164 -5.81 21.75 11.12
N PRO A 165 -4.47 21.72 11.03
CA PRO A 165 -3.82 22.16 9.81
C PRO A 165 -4.44 21.37 8.64
N ASN A 166 -4.89 22.08 7.62
CA ASN A 166 -5.44 21.48 6.40
C ASN A 166 -4.29 20.80 5.65
N LEU A 167 -3.87 19.63 6.13
CA LEU A 167 -2.90 18.79 5.45
C LEU A 167 -3.61 18.18 4.25
N SER A 168 -3.41 18.78 3.08
CA SER A 168 -3.86 18.22 1.81
C SER A 168 -2.79 17.30 1.25
N ARG A 169 -3.11 16.01 1.08
CA ARG A 169 -2.23 15.04 0.41
C ARG A 169 -2.47 15.11 -1.10
N ILE A 170 -1.49 15.59 -1.85
CA ILE A 170 -1.56 15.72 -3.33
C ILE A 170 -0.69 14.66 -3.97
N TRP A 171 -1.21 14.02 -5.02
CA TRP A 171 -0.55 12.94 -5.75
C TRP A 171 -0.14 13.41 -7.14
N ILE A 172 1.16 13.45 -7.40
CA ILE A 172 1.69 13.78 -8.74
C ILE A 172 2.16 12.48 -9.39
N PHE A 173 1.37 12.00 -10.37
CA PHE A 173 1.70 10.82 -11.14
C PHE A 173 2.49 11.22 -12.39
N SER A 174 3.82 11.09 -12.33
CA SER A 174 4.72 11.46 -13.44
C SER A 174 5.39 10.23 -14.05
N HIS A 175 5.35 10.13 -15.38
CA HIS A 175 5.81 8.94 -16.10
C HIS A 175 7.33 8.80 -16.31
N HIS A 176 8.18 9.77 -15.91
CA HIS A 176 9.63 9.72 -16.21
C HIS A 176 10.54 10.46 -15.20
N ILE A 177 10.63 10.00 -13.95
CA ILE A 177 11.66 10.48 -12.99
C ILE A 177 12.81 9.46 -12.90
N TYR A 178 13.45 9.23 -14.05
CA TYR A 178 14.62 8.33 -14.16
C TYR A 178 15.97 9.03 -13.94
N SER A 179 15.99 10.36 -14.06
CA SER A 179 17.23 11.13 -13.94
C SER A 179 17.51 11.47 -12.47
N ASN A 180 18.67 11.03 -11.97
CA ASN A 180 19.18 11.44 -10.66
C ASN A 180 19.29 12.96 -10.51
N THR A 181 19.51 13.70 -11.60
CA THR A 181 19.52 15.17 -11.61
C THR A 181 18.12 15.73 -11.36
N LYS A 182 17.10 15.24 -12.07
CA LYS A 182 15.71 15.68 -11.88
C LYS A 182 15.19 15.38 -10.47
N ARG A 183 15.60 14.25 -9.87
CA ARG A 183 15.22 13.90 -8.49
C ARG A 183 15.83 14.87 -7.48
N LYS A 184 17.11 15.23 -7.66
CA LYS A 184 17.75 16.26 -6.82
C LYS A 184 17.03 17.59 -6.96
N ASP A 185 16.70 18.01 -8.19
CA ASP A 185 15.97 19.26 -8.42
C ASP A 185 14.59 19.26 -7.74
N ILE A 186 13.86 18.13 -7.74
CA ILE A 186 12.56 17.99 -7.06
C ILE A 186 12.73 18.06 -5.54
N VAL A 187 13.70 17.33 -4.97
CA VAL A 187 13.99 17.36 -3.53
C VAL A 187 14.43 18.76 -3.08
N ASP A 188 15.26 19.43 -3.88
CA ASP A 188 15.76 20.76 -3.57
C ASP A 188 14.65 21.81 -3.68
N ARG A 189 13.76 21.68 -4.68
CA ARG A 189 12.55 22.52 -4.80
C ARG A 189 11.56 22.26 -3.66
N ALA A 190 11.38 21.00 -3.24
CA ALA A 190 10.50 20.65 -2.14
C ALA A 190 11.00 21.25 -0.82
N LYS A 191 12.31 21.16 -0.55
CA LYS A 191 12.95 21.81 0.61
C LYS A 191 12.76 23.33 0.59
N GLN A 192 12.92 23.99 -0.55
CA GLN A 192 12.72 25.44 -0.69
C GLN A 192 11.29 25.89 -0.34
N LEU A 193 10.32 25.02 -0.53
CA LEU A 193 8.90 25.31 -0.31
C LEU A 193 8.37 24.67 0.99
N SER A 194 9.24 24.09 1.83
CA SER A 194 8.88 23.35 3.05
C SER A 194 7.93 22.17 2.83
N LEU A 195 7.98 21.59 1.63
CA LEU A 195 7.17 20.47 1.19
C LEU A 195 7.91 19.15 1.58
N SER A 196 7.32 18.25 2.39
CA SER A 196 7.93 16.93 2.69
C SER A 196 7.50 15.82 1.72
N GLY A 197 8.20 14.68 1.71
CA GLY A 197 7.78 13.58 0.84
C GLY A 197 8.73 12.42 0.60
N PHE A 198 8.20 11.39 -0.07
CA PHE A 198 8.93 10.27 -0.64
C PHE A 198 8.83 10.28 -2.18
N SER A 199 9.85 9.72 -2.84
CA SER A 199 9.97 9.53 -4.30
C SER A 199 10.31 8.08 -4.62
N ARG A 200 9.60 7.36 -5.50
CA ARG A 200 10.06 6.01 -5.93
C ARG A 200 11.11 6.14 -7.06
N PRO A 201 12.30 5.51 -6.97
CA PRO A 201 13.17 5.29 -8.10
C PRO A 201 12.70 4.06 -8.89
N GLY A 202 12.25 4.25 -10.14
CA GLY A 202 11.69 3.18 -10.97
C GLY A 202 10.18 3.35 -11.18
N LYS A 203 9.71 3.01 -12.39
CA LYS A 203 8.35 3.29 -12.89
C LYS A 203 7.24 2.76 -11.94
N PRO A 204 6.12 3.46 -11.77
CA PRO A 204 5.90 4.90 -11.74
C PRO A 204 6.04 5.44 -10.30
N GLY A 205 6.84 6.49 -10.13
CA GLY A 205 7.18 7.07 -8.83
C GLY A 205 6.21 8.14 -8.36
N VAL A 206 5.73 7.97 -7.13
CA VAL A 206 5.02 8.98 -6.35
C VAL A 206 6.07 9.93 -5.79
N ASP A 207 6.01 11.21 -6.13
CA ASP A 207 6.80 12.28 -5.51
C ASP A 207 5.86 13.13 -4.63
N HIS A 208 6.10 13.12 -3.31
CA HIS A 208 5.31 13.85 -2.31
C HIS A 208 5.82 15.28 -2.07
N VAL A 209 4.89 16.17 -1.75
CA VAL A 209 5.11 17.61 -1.60
C VAL A 209 4.03 18.21 -0.61
N TYR A 210 4.38 18.89 0.51
CA TYR A 210 3.46 19.39 1.59
C TYR A 210 3.21 20.91 1.64
N HIS A 211 1.95 21.37 1.64
CA HIS A 211 1.58 22.70 2.15
C HIS A 211 1.26 22.67 3.65
#